data_AF-A0A948B4C8-F1
#
_entry.id   AF-A0A948B4C8-F1
#
_cell.length_a   1.000
_cell.length_b   1.000
_cell.length_c   1.000
_cell.angle_alpha   90.00
_cell.angle_beta   90.00
_cell.angle_gamma   90.00
#
_symmetry.space_group_name_H-M   'P 1'
#
loop_
_entity.id
_entity.type
_entity.pdbx_description
1 polymer ?
#
loop_
_entity_poly.entity_id
_entity_poly.type
_entity_poly.pdbx_seq_one_letter_code
_entity_poly.pdbx_strand_id
1 'polypeptide(L)'
;MTSSGPIQKSHTPIRFLLFFFSALFVASAAIRPLWEPDEGRYTGAALQMLERGDWIHPQLNPEQPHFSKPPMVYWSVMLGLRFFGCREWAARLPNMVSWIAILFLLVQAGRRFMPDRSHAPALIFASSVYTFLAFSFITPDILLSLWEALAAAGFLFARYRSGRKDSRFWLMIAFTALGLGFLTKGPPALLPWLAWWISARLLRDEAARRQSRWLPGILLFLAVGFSWYLVVILQEPRLLDFFLRGEVAERMLTSAHSRNPQWYKGFQIYGSLLAGGFLPWTLAALVAWIPAWRRLDKAWLRRLKETEPWTVYFLVWLGFSLVL
;
A
#
# COMPACT_ATOMS: atom_id res chain seq x y z
N MET A 1 -31.75 -32.93 -25.33
CA MET A 1 -31.17 -31.58 -25.33
C MET A 1 -31.29 -31.02 -23.92
N THR A 2 -30.28 -31.26 -23.07
CA THR A 2 -30.20 -30.70 -21.72
C THR A 2 -29.29 -29.49 -21.76
N SER A 3 -29.86 -28.28 -21.67
CA SER A 3 -29.09 -27.06 -21.49
C SER A 3 -28.53 -27.05 -20.06
N SER A 4 -27.27 -27.44 -19.90
CA SER A 4 -26.52 -27.15 -18.69
C SER A 4 -26.28 -25.64 -18.62
N GLY A 5 -27.16 -24.94 -17.91
CA GLY A 5 -26.91 -23.54 -17.53
C GLY A 5 -25.58 -23.43 -16.78
N PRO A 6 -24.88 -22.28 -16.86
CA PRO A 6 -23.60 -22.11 -16.21
C PRO A 6 -23.74 -22.31 -14.70
N ILE A 7 -23.02 -23.29 -14.15
CA ILE A 7 -22.96 -23.55 -12.71
C ILE A 7 -22.44 -22.29 -12.02
N GLN A 8 -23.33 -21.55 -11.38
CA GLN A 8 -23.01 -20.37 -10.60
C GLN A 8 -22.24 -20.83 -9.36
N LYS A 9 -20.90 -20.78 -9.41
CA LYS A 9 -20.04 -21.19 -8.29
C LYS A 9 -20.43 -20.37 -7.05
N SER A 10 -20.90 -21.06 -6.01
CA SER A 10 -21.25 -20.44 -4.73
C SER A 10 -19.99 -19.82 -4.10
N HIS A 11 -19.94 -18.50 -4.03
CA HIS A 11 -18.88 -17.76 -3.33
C HIS A 11 -19.08 -17.71 -1.80
N THR A 12 -20.14 -18.34 -1.28
CA THR A 12 -20.55 -18.28 0.12
C THR A 12 -19.44 -18.69 1.10
N PRO A 13 -18.68 -19.78 0.87
CA PRO A 13 -17.61 -20.18 1.78
C PRO A 13 -16.47 -19.15 1.87
N ILE A 14 -16.08 -18.53 0.75
CA ILE A 14 -14.98 -17.55 0.73
C ILE A 14 -15.40 -16.25 1.43
N ARG A 15 -16.65 -15.83 1.25
CA ARG A 15 -17.18 -14.64 1.95
C ARG A 15 -17.21 -14.85 3.45
N PHE A 16 -17.59 -16.05 3.90
CA PHE A 16 -17.52 -16.42 5.32
C PHE A 16 -16.08 -16.36 5.85
N LEU A 17 -15.10 -16.91 5.11
CA LEU A 17 -13.69 -16.82 5.51
C LEU A 17 -13.19 -15.38 5.59
N LEU A 18 -13.53 -14.53 4.62
CA LEU A 18 -13.17 -13.11 4.65
C LEU A 18 -13.78 -12.40 5.87
N PHE A 19 -15.04 -12.68 6.19
CA PHE A 19 -15.67 -12.18 7.40
C PHE A 19 -14.96 -12.68 8.65
N PHE A 20 -14.67 -13.97 8.74
CA PHE A 20 -13.96 -14.58 9.86
C PHE A 20 -12.59 -13.93 10.10
N PHE A 21 -11.74 -13.80 9.07
CA PHE A 21 -10.43 -13.16 9.22
C PHE A 21 -10.53 -11.67 9.56
N SER A 22 -11.53 -10.96 9.02
CA SER A 22 -11.76 -9.56 9.37
C SER A 22 -12.21 -9.40 10.83
N ALA A 23 -13.13 -10.24 11.29
CA ALA A 23 -13.59 -10.24 12.68
C ALA A 23 -12.46 -10.61 13.64
N LEU A 24 -11.66 -11.63 13.28
CA LEU A 24 -10.48 -12.03 14.06
C LEU A 24 -9.46 -10.90 14.15
N PHE A 25 -9.18 -10.21 13.04
CA PHE A 25 -8.25 -9.08 13.02
C PHE A 25 -8.74 -7.93 13.90
N VAL A 26 -10.01 -7.52 13.74
CA VAL A 26 -10.60 -6.43 14.53
C VAL A 26 -10.61 -6.79 16.02
N ALA A 27 -11.00 -8.02 16.37
CA ALA A 27 -10.97 -8.48 17.75
C ALA A 27 -9.55 -8.47 18.33
N SER A 28 -8.57 -8.99 17.59
CA SER A 28 -7.16 -9.01 18.01
C SER A 28 -6.60 -7.60 18.24
N ALA A 29 -6.87 -6.67 17.32
CA ALA A 29 -6.44 -5.28 17.44
C ALA A 29 -7.15 -4.53 18.58
N ALA A 30 -8.34 -4.99 19.00
CA ALA A 30 -9.12 -4.35 20.06
C ALA A 30 -8.71 -4.75 21.48
N ILE A 31 -8.28 -6.00 21.70
CA ILE A 31 -8.10 -6.56 23.06
C ILE A 31 -6.67 -6.46 23.61
N ARG A 32 -5.67 -6.20 22.76
CA ARG A 32 -4.26 -6.26 23.18
C ARG A 32 -3.69 -4.88 23.59
N PRO A 33 -2.75 -4.84 24.55
CA PRO A 33 -1.98 -3.64 24.87
C PRO A 33 -1.15 -3.12 23.69
N LEU A 34 -0.69 -1.86 23.75
CA LEU A 34 0.30 -1.32 22.80
C LEU A 34 1.65 -2.01 22.97
N TRP A 35 2.29 -2.33 21.84
CA TRP A 35 3.62 -2.92 21.81
C TRP A 35 4.70 -1.88 21.49
N GLU A 36 5.74 -1.85 22.32
CA GLU A 36 6.92 -1.02 22.10
C GLU A 36 7.91 -1.65 21.10
N PRO A 37 8.75 -0.84 20.44
CA PRO A 37 8.82 0.63 20.54
C PRO A 37 7.84 1.37 19.62
N ASP A 38 7.41 0.75 18.52
CA ASP A 38 6.76 1.49 17.43
C ASP A 38 5.35 1.99 17.79
N GLU A 39 4.48 1.17 18.39
CA GLU A 39 3.11 1.62 18.66
C GLU A 39 3.09 2.72 19.73
N GLY A 40 3.92 2.59 20.76
CA GLY A 40 4.10 3.61 21.78
C GLY A 40 4.61 4.92 21.19
N ARG A 41 5.58 4.85 20.28
CA ARG A 41 6.16 6.03 19.62
C ARG A 41 5.13 6.83 18.81
N TYR A 42 4.42 6.17 17.89
CA TYR A 42 3.46 6.88 17.02
C TYR A 42 2.22 7.33 17.79
N THR A 43 1.75 6.52 18.75
CA THR A 43 0.59 6.88 19.58
C THR A 43 0.93 8.01 20.54
N GLY A 44 2.09 7.97 21.20
CA GLY A 44 2.56 9.01 22.11
C GLY A 44 2.76 10.35 21.41
N ALA A 45 3.34 10.34 20.20
CA ALA A 45 3.46 11.54 19.39
C ALA A 45 2.09 12.12 18.97
N ALA A 46 1.16 11.24 18.56
CA ALA A 46 -0.20 11.65 18.23
C ALA A 46 -0.95 12.24 19.44
N LEU A 47 -0.77 11.68 20.64
CA LEU A 47 -1.35 12.20 21.87
C LEU A 47 -0.83 13.60 22.20
N GLN A 48 0.48 13.83 22.11
CA GLN A 48 1.07 15.15 22.35
C GLN A 48 0.56 16.21 21.35
N MET A 49 0.45 15.84 20.08
CA MET A 49 -0.16 16.71 19.06
C MET A 49 -1.62 17.04 19.40
N LEU A 50 -2.37 16.04 19.87
CA LEU A 50 -3.79 16.18 20.22
C LEU A 50 -3.99 17.07 21.45
N GLU A 51 -3.20 16.87 22.51
CA GLU A 51 -3.25 17.64 23.75
C GLU A 51 -2.86 19.12 23.52
N ARG A 52 -1.86 19.38 22.68
CA ARG A 52 -1.43 20.73 22.32
C ARG A 52 -2.37 21.42 21.33
N GLY A 53 -3.23 20.66 20.65
CA GLY A 53 -4.01 21.15 19.51
C GLY A 53 -3.15 21.53 18.30
N ASP A 54 -1.90 21.07 18.23
CA ASP A 54 -0.94 21.36 17.17
C ASP A 54 -0.92 20.21 16.15
N TRP A 55 -1.61 20.41 15.03
CA TRP A 55 -1.69 19.44 13.94
C TRP A 55 -0.50 19.54 12.96
N ILE A 56 0.40 20.51 13.14
CA ILE A 56 1.46 20.78 12.16
C ILE A 56 2.81 20.22 12.63
N HIS A 57 3.12 20.22 13.92
CA HIS A 57 4.46 19.84 14.40
C HIS A 57 4.43 18.53 15.22
N PRO A 58 4.80 17.39 14.60
CA PRO A 58 4.96 16.14 15.34
C PRO A 58 6.09 16.24 16.38
N GLN A 59 5.88 15.67 17.56
CA GLN A 59 6.86 15.65 18.67
C GLN A 59 6.86 14.28 19.35
N LEU A 60 8.03 13.75 19.72
CA LEU A 60 8.14 12.50 20.47
C LEU A 60 7.99 12.70 21.97
N ASN A 61 8.41 13.86 22.45
CA ASN A 61 8.28 14.38 23.80
C ASN A 61 8.25 15.91 23.71
N PRO A 62 7.89 16.64 24.79
CA PRO A 62 7.73 18.09 24.75
C PRO A 62 8.96 18.87 24.25
N GLU A 63 10.15 18.27 24.28
CA GLU A 63 11.42 18.90 23.93
C GLU A 63 11.98 18.45 22.57
N GLN A 64 11.42 17.39 21.97
CA GLN A 64 11.99 16.74 20.78
C GLN A 64 11.00 16.69 19.60
N PRO A 65 11.14 17.61 18.63
CA PRO A 65 10.42 17.55 17.36
C PRO A 65 10.70 16.26 16.59
N HIS A 66 9.69 15.78 15.86
CA HIS A 66 9.71 14.50 15.18
C HIS A 66 9.39 14.61 13.68
N PHE A 67 10.08 15.50 12.97
CA PHE A 67 9.91 15.72 11.54
C PHE A 67 10.39 14.57 10.63
N SER A 68 10.94 13.49 11.19
CA SER A 68 11.44 12.35 10.39
C SER A 68 10.35 11.58 9.64
N LYS A 69 9.07 11.80 10.01
CA LYS A 69 7.91 11.25 9.32
C LYS A 69 6.84 12.33 9.10
N PRO A 70 6.24 12.38 7.90
CA PRO A 70 5.08 13.22 7.62
C PRO A 70 3.85 12.91 8.49
N PRO A 71 2.86 13.80 8.56
CA PRO A 71 1.93 13.82 9.68
C PRO A 71 0.75 12.86 9.56
N MET A 72 0.52 12.24 8.41
CA MET A 72 -0.71 11.50 8.13
C MET A 72 -0.96 10.34 9.12
N VAL A 73 0.10 9.65 9.55
CA VAL A 73 -0.01 8.61 10.57
C VAL A 73 -0.53 9.19 11.90
N TYR A 74 0.05 10.31 12.36
CA TYR A 74 -0.37 10.96 13.60
C TYR A 74 -1.80 11.48 13.49
N TRP A 75 -2.15 12.17 12.39
CA TRP A 75 -3.51 12.66 12.16
C TRP A 75 -4.55 11.55 12.21
N SER A 76 -4.27 10.41 11.57
CA SER A 76 -5.20 9.28 11.59
C SER A 76 -5.39 8.70 13.00
N VAL A 77 -4.31 8.57 13.78
CA VAL A 77 -4.37 8.12 15.18
C VAL A 77 -5.11 9.14 16.04
N MET A 78 -4.80 10.43 15.89
CA MET A 78 -5.46 11.54 16.59
C MET A 78 -6.97 11.53 16.34
N LEU A 79 -7.42 11.31 15.09
CA LEU A 79 -8.84 11.21 14.76
C LEU A 79 -9.50 10.04 15.49
N GLY A 80 -8.85 8.87 15.52
CA GLY A 80 -9.33 7.72 16.29
C GLY A 80 -9.50 8.05 17.78
N LEU A 81 -8.47 8.61 18.39
CA LEU A 81 -8.48 9.00 19.80
C LEU A 81 -9.50 10.10 20.12
N ARG A 82 -9.67 11.08 19.22
CA ARG A 82 -10.62 12.18 19.41
C ARG A 82 -12.07 11.73 19.38
N PHE A 83 -12.43 10.79 18.49
CA PHE A 83 -13.81 10.31 18.36
C PHE A 83 -14.17 9.20 19.35
N PHE A 84 -13.21 8.38 19.76
CA PHE A 84 -13.47 7.18 20.55
C PHE A 84 -12.79 7.15 21.94
N GLY A 85 -12.10 8.24 22.29
CA GLY A 85 -11.36 8.40 23.53
C GLY A 85 -9.97 7.76 23.50
N CYS A 86 -9.20 7.99 24.56
CA CYS A 86 -7.85 7.46 24.75
C CYS A 86 -7.88 5.95 25.07
N ARG A 87 -8.14 5.14 24.05
CA ARG A 87 -8.18 3.67 24.10
C ARG A 87 -7.21 3.09 23.07
N GLU A 88 -6.58 1.97 23.37
CA GLU A 88 -5.59 1.34 22.49
C GLU A 88 -6.18 0.94 21.13
N TRP A 89 -7.42 0.44 21.14
CA TRP A 89 -8.12 0.09 19.90
C TRP A 89 -8.47 1.32 19.05
N ALA A 90 -8.72 2.47 19.68
CA ALA A 90 -9.00 3.72 18.98
C ALA A 90 -7.75 4.22 18.24
N ALA A 91 -6.57 4.06 18.84
CA ALA A 91 -5.30 4.35 18.18
C ALA A 91 -5.05 3.44 16.96
N ARG A 92 -5.57 2.21 16.98
CA ARG A 92 -5.48 1.23 15.86
C ARG A 92 -6.61 1.33 14.85
N LEU A 93 -7.58 2.23 15.04
CA LEU A 93 -8.68 2.39 14.11
C LEU A 93 -8.22 2.62 12.64
N PRO A 94 -7.18 3.43 12.36
CA PRO A 94 -6.66 3.59 11.00
C PRO A 94 -6.19 2.27 10.37
N ASN A 95 -5.61 1.37 11.16
CA ASN A 95 -5.16 0.06 10.70
C ASN A 95 -6.35 -0.84 10.35
N MET A 96 -7.37 -0.85 11.21
CA MET A 96 -8.62 -1.60 10.97
C MET A 96 -9.32 -1.15 9.70
N VAL A 97 -9.43 0.17 9.50
CA VAL A 97 -10.00 0.75 8.29
C VAL A 97 -9.15 0.38 7.07
N SER A 98 -7.82 0.49 7.17
CA SER A 98 -6.89 0.15 6.09
C SER A 98 -6.99 -1.32 5.68
N TRP A 99 -7.07 -2.24 6.65
CA TRP A 99 -7.26 -3.66 6.41
C TRP A 99 -8.52 -3.94 5.60
N ILE A 100 -9.67 -3.44 6.07
CA ILE A 100 -10.97 -3.66 5.43
C ILE A 100 -11.00 -3.03 4.03
N ALA A 101 -10.47 -1.82 3.89
CA ALA A 101 -10.42 -1.13 2.61
C ALA A 101 -9.54 -1.88 1.58
N ILE A 102 -8.38 -2.41 1.99
CA ILE A 102 -7.53 -3.22 1.11
C ILE A 102 -8.24 -4.52 0.71
N LEU A 103 -8.89 -5.23 1.64
CA LEU A 103 -9.67 -6.42 1.31
C LEU A 103 -10.75 -6.11 0.27
N PHE A 104 -11.47 -5.01 0.44
CA PHE A 104 -12.46 -4.56 -0.55
C PHE A 104 -11.82 -4.28 -1.91
N LEU A 105 -10.72 -3.53 -1.96
CA LEU A 105 -10.01 -3.24 -3.21
C LEU A 105 -9.52 -4.51 -3.91
N LEU A 106 -9.00 -5.48 -3.16
CA LEU A 106 -8.55 -6.77 -3.68
C LEU A 106 -9.71 -7.60 -4.25
N VAL A 107 -10.89 -7.59 -3.62
CA VAL A 107 -12.10 -8.21 -4.20
C VAL A 107 -12.50 -7.49 -5.49
N GLN A 108 -12.47 -6.16 -5.53
CA GLN A 108 -12.84 -5.41 -6.72
C GLN A 108 -11.85 -5.65 -7.88
N ALA A 109 -10.55 -5.70 -7.58
CA ALA A 109 -9.52 -6.05 -8.55
C ALA A 109 -9.70 -7.49 -9.05
N GLY A 110 -9.94 -8.44 -8.14
CA GLY A 110 -10.22 -9.83 -8.49
C GLY A 110 -11.46 -9.96 -9.38
N ARG A 111 -12.57 -9.28 -9.07
CA ARG A 111 -13.77 -9.26 -9.94
C ARG A 111 -13.47 -8.76 -11.35
N ARG A 112 -12.54 -7.81 -11.50
CA ARG A 112 -12.21 -7.21 -12.80
C ARG A 112 -11.23 -8.06 -13.61
N PHE A 113 -10.20 -8.59 -12.97
CA PHE A 113 -9.05 -9.21 -13.63
C PHE A 113 -9.02 -10.74 -13.51
N MET A 114 -9.71 -11.30 -12.53
CA MET A 114 -9.79 -12.74 -12.26
C MET A 114 -11.22 -13.15 -11.86
N PRO A 115 -12.24 -12.96 -12.74
CA PRO A 115 -13.65 -13.10 -12.36
C PRO A 115 -13.98 -14.46 -11.72
N ASP A 116 -13.39 -15.55 -12.22
CA ASP A 116 -13.55 -16.91 -11.70
C ASP A 116 -13.00 -17.10 -10.27
N ARG A 117 -12.09 -16.23 -9.85
CA ARG A 117 -11.38 -16.25 -8.57
C ARG A 117 -11.44 -14.88 -7.88
N SER A 118 -12.57 -14.20 -8.04
CA SER A 118 -12.72 -12.78 -7.70
C SER A 118 -12.37 -12.40 -6.24
N HIS A 119 -12.47 -13.34 -5.31
CA HIS A 119 -12.19 -13.12 -3.89
C HIS A 119 -10.82 -13.69 -3.46
N ALA A 120 -10.11 -14.41 -4.34
CA ALA A 120 -8.86 -15.08 -3.99
C ALA A 120 -7.75 -14.10 -3.56
N PRO A 121 -7.51 -12.94 -4.22
CA PRO A 121 -6.48 -12.00 -3.76
C PRO A 121 -6.74 -11.50 -2.35
N ALA A 122 -8.00 -11.18 -2.02
CA ALA A 122 -8.40 -10.74 -0.70
C ALA A 122 -8.26 -11.86 0.34
N LEU A 123 -8.61 -13.10 -0.01
CA LEU A 123 -8.45 -14.24 0.89
C LEU A 123 -6.98 -14.52 1.18
N ILE A 124 -6.13 -14.49 0.15
CA ILE A 124 -4.67 -14.64 0.29
C ILE A 124 -4.14 -13.58 1.25
N PHE A 125 -4.50 -12.31 1.04
CA PHE A 125 -4.11 -11.22 1.93
C PHE A 125 -4.64 -11.40 3.35
N ALA A 126 -5.93 -11.74 3.53
CA ALA A 126 -6.55 -11.84 4.84
C ALA A 126 -5.97 -12.98 5.71
N SER A 127 -5.55 -14.07 5.06
CA SER A 127 -5.10 -15.30 5.73
C SER A 127 -3.58 -15.50 5.71
N SER A 128 -2.84 -14.54 5.17
CA SER A 128 -1.37 -14.56 5.24
C SER A 128 -0.91 -14.14 6.64
N VAL A 129 0.03 -14.87 7.20
CA VAL A 129 0.57 -14.63 8.55
C VAL A 129 1.14 -13.21 8.67
N TYR A 130 1.94 -12.80 7.67
CA TYR A 130 2.63 -11.51 7.72
C TYR A 130 1.69 -10.32 7.62
N THR A 131 0.71 -10.35 6.72
CA THR A 131 -0.24 -9.24 6.58
C THR A 131 -1.04 -9.07 7.87
N PHE A 132 -1.54 -10.17 8.46
CA PHE A 132 -2.29 -10.14 9.72
C PHE A 132 -1.46 -9.53 10.85
N LEU A 133 -0.21 -9.98 11.01
CA LEU A 133 0.68 -9.45 12.03
C LEU A 133 1.10 -8.00 11.76
N ALA A 134 1.50 -7.67 10.53
CA ALA A 134 1.96 -6.33 10.17
C ALA A 134 0.86 -5.30 10.45
N PHE A 135 -0.36 -5.53 9.96
CA PHE A 135 -1.49 -4.61 10.17
C PHE A 135 -1.89 -4.46 11.63
N SER A 136 -1.47 -5.37 12.51
CA SER A 136 -1.70 -5.23 13.93
C SER A 136 -0.92 -4.05 14.53
N PHE A 137 0.25 -3.67 13.98
CA PHE A 137 1.11 -2.62 14.54
C PHE A 137 0.78 -1.23 13.98
N ILE A 138 0.75 -0.22 14.85
CA ILE A 138 0.66 1.20 14.45
C ILE A 138 2.01 1.63 13.85
N THR A 139 2.10 1.63 12.53
CA THR A 139 3.26 2.13 11.78
C THR A 139 2.79 2.88 10.53
N PRO A 140 3.63 3.76 9.94
CA PRO A 140 3.32 4.44 8.68
C PRO A 140 3.12 3.46 7.52
N ASP A 141 3.71 2.26 7.60
CA ASP A 141 3.65 1.25 6.54
C ASP A 141 2.24 0.73 6.28
N ILE A 142 1.39 0.70 7.31
CA ILE A 142 0.02 0.19 7.18
C ILE A 142 -0.83 1.13 6.35
N LEU A 143 -0.75 2.42 6.68
CA LEU A 143 -1.46 3.46 5.97
C LEU A 143 -0.87 3.68 4.57
N LEU A 144 0.45 3.60 4.42
CA LEU A 144 1.12 3.60 3.12
C LEU A 144 0.62 2.46 2.22
N SER A 145 0.48 1.24 2.76
CA SER A 145 -0.01 0.08 2.01
C SER A 145 -1.42 0.31 1.45
N LEU A 146 -2.30 0.98 2.21
CA LEU A 146 -3.62 1.37 1.73
C LEU A 146 -3.52 2.37 0.56
N TRP A 147 -2.71 3.41 0.71
CA TRP A 147 -2.54 4.42 -0.31
C TRP A 147 -1.92 3.85 -1.59
N GLU A 148 -0.94 2.95 -1.47
CA GLU A 148 -0.36 2.29 -2.62
C GLU A 148 -1.35 1.34 -3.31
N ALA A 149 -2.16 0.61 -2.54
CA ALA A 149 -3.24 -0.23 -3.08
C ALA A 149 -4.29 0.60 -3.84
N LEU A 150 -4.67 1.76 -3.30
CA LEU A 150 -5.57 2.71 -3.96
C LEU A 150 -4.95 3.32 -5.22
N ALA A 151 -3.66 3.68 -5.18
CA ALA A 151 -2.94 4.21 -6.34
C ALA A 151 -2.88 3.18 -7.47
N ALA A 152 -2.50 1.94 -7.14
CA ALA A 152 -2.48 0.83 -8.08
C ALA A 152 -3.87 0.54 -8.67
N ALA A 153 -4.90 0.43 -7.82
CA ALA A 153 -6.27 0.22 -8.26
C ALA A 153 -6.77 1.36 -9.15
N GLY A 154 -6.42 2.61 -8.82
CA GLY A 154 -6.77 3.79 -9.62
C GLY A 154 -6.16 3.74 -11.02
N PHE A 155 -4.86 3.46 -11.17
CA PHE A 155 -4.27 3.32 -12.51
C PHE A 155 -4.86 2.14 -13.30
N LEU A 156 -5.01 0.98 -12.66
CA LEU A 156 -5.55 -0.22 -13.27
C LEU A 156 -7.01 -0.01 -13.73
N PHE A 157 -7.88 0.52 -12.88
CA PHE A 157 -9.28 0.77 -13.23
C PHE A 157 -9.43 1.93 -14.21
N ALA A 158 -8.59 2.96 -14.13
CA ALA A 158 -8.59 4.03 -15.12
C ALA A 158 -8.30 3.51 -16.53
N ARG A 159 -7.46 2.48 -16.66
CA ARG A 159 -7.05 1.90 -17.94
C ARG A 159 -7.98 0.80 -18.44
N TYR A 160 -8.47 -0.05 -17.53
CA TYR A 160 -9.17 -1.28 -17.87
C TYR A 160 -10.67 -1.25 -17.60
N ARG A 161 -11.22 -0.16 -17.04
CA ARG A 161 -12.68 0.04 -16.93
C ARG A 161 -13.19 0.97 -18.04
N SER A 162 -14.44 0.81 -18.46
CA SER A 162 -14.99 1.46 -19.65
C SER A 162 -15.46 2.89 -19.36
N GLY A 163 -15.07 3.84 -20.23
CA GLY A 163 -15.59 5.20 -20.26
C GLY A 163 -14.60 6.29 -19.81
N ARG A 164 -14.61 7.43 -20.51
CA ARG A 164 -13.68 8.55 -20.23
C ARG A 164 -13.88 9.17 -18.84
N LYS A 165 -15.12 9.31 -18.38
CA LYS A 165 -15.43 9.89 -17.06
C LYS A 165 -14.94 8.98 -15.94
N ASP A 166 -15.19 7.68 -16.06
CA ASP A 166 -14.71 6.66 -15.13
C ASP A 166 -13.17 6.66 -15.08
N SER A 167 -12.51 6.76 -16.24
CA SER A 167 -11.05 6.87 -16.31
C SER A 167 -10.50 8.06 -15.52
N ARG A 168 -11.06 9.26 -15.68
CA ARG A 168 -10.61 10.47 -14.94
C ARG A 168 -10.85 10.35 -13.43
N PHE A 169 -11.97 9.78 -13.03
CA PHE A 169 -12.27 9.53 -11.62
C PHE A 169 -11.21 8.65 -10.96
N TRP A 170 -10.87 7.53 -11.60
CA TRP A 170 -9.84 6.62 -11.09
C TRP A 170 -8.44 7.21 -11.11
N LEU A 171 -8.12 8.08 -12.07
CA LEU A 171 -6.86 8.83 -12.03
C LEU A 171 -6.83 9.82 -10.87
N MET A 172 -7.93 10.54 -10.58
CA MET A 172 -7.98 11.40 -9.39
C MET A 172 -7.76 10.59 -8.11
N ILE A 173 -8.41 9.43 -7.97
CA ILE A 173 -8.14 8.51 -6.86
C ILE A 173 -6.66 8.13 -6.82
N ALA A 174 -6.06 7.76 -7.95
CA ALA A 174 -4.68 7.33 -8.00
C ALA A 174 -3.72 8.42 -7.50
N PHE A 175 -3.84 9.63 -8.04
CA PHE A 175 -2.95 10.73 -7.70
C PHE A 175 -3.20 11.32 -6.31
N THR A 176 -4.45 11.34 -5.83
CA THR A 176 -4.74 11.67 -4.42
C THR A 176 -4.10 10.65 -3.49
N ALA A 177 -4.19 9.36 -3.80
CA ALA A 177 -3.59 8.30 -2.99
C ALA A 177 -2.05 8.41 -2.99
N LEU A 178 -1.41 8.72 -4.12
CA LEU A 178 0.02 9.05 -4.15
C LEU A 178 0.36 10.22 -3.22
N GLY A 179 -0.49 11.26 -3.17
CA GLY A 179 -0.28 12.43 -2.33
C GLY A 179 -0.41 12.09 -0.84
N LEU A 180 -1.45 11.35 -0.46
CA LEU A 180 -1.66 10.89 0.93
C LEU A 180 -0.58 9.89 1.37
N GLY A 181 -0.12 9.02 0.47
CA GLY A 181 1.04 8.16 0.71
C GLY A 181 2.31 8.97 0.94
N PHE A 182 2.53 10.03 0.16
CA PHE A 182 3.68 10.91 0.34
C PHE A 182 3.61 11.65 1.68
N LEU A 183 2.43 12.11 2.09
CA LEU A 183 2.16 12.63 3.44
C LEU A 183 2.19 11.58 4.56
N THR A 184 2.43 10.31 4.24
CA THR A 184 2.57 9.22 5.22
C THR A 184 4.03 8.82 5.40
N LYS A 185 4.76 8.58 4.30
CA LYS A 185 6.15 8.08 4.36
C LYS A 185 7.08 8.69 3.30
N GLY A 186 6.63 9.70 2.55
CA GLY A 186 7.44 10.38 1.54
C GLY A 186 7.60 9.56 0.24
N PRO A 187 8.81 9.54 -0.36
CA PRO A 187 9.02 9.00 -1.71
C PRO A 187 8.59 7.54 -1.99
N PRO A 188 8.61 6.59 -1.02
CA PRO A 188 8.13 5.22 -1.27
C PRO A 188 6.70 5.17 -1.84
N ALA A 189 5.84 6.15 -1.52
CA ALA A 189 4.50 6.23 -2.07
C ALA A 189 4.42 6.31 -3.61
N LEU A 190 5.53 6.62 -4.29
CA LEU A 190 5.62 6.70 -5.75
C LEU A 190 5.84 5.35 -6.43
N LEU A 191 6.04 4.26 -5.67
CA LEU A 191 6.27 2.91 -6.21
C LEU A 191 5.17 2.45 -7.19
N PRO A 192 3.86 2.62 -6.90
CA PRO A 192 2.80 2.26 -7.84
C PRO A 192 2.85 3.06 -9.14
N TRP A 193 3.15 4.36 -9.07
CA TRP A 193 3.28 5.20 -10.27
C TRP A 193 4.49 4.80 -11.11
N LEU A 194 5.63 4.51 -10.48
CA LEU A 194 6.84 4.10 -11.19
C LEU A 194 6.65 2.73 -11.85
N ALA A 195 6.06 1.77 -11.15
CA ALA A 195 5.68 0.48 -11.72
C ALA A 195 4.73 0.66 -12.92
N TRP A 196 3.72 1.53 -12.80
CA TRP A 196 2.79 1.84 -13.88
C TRP A 196 3.49 2.41 -15.11
N TRP A 197 4.38 3.38 -14.91
CA TRP A 197 5.12 4.05 -15.96
C TRP A 197 6.09 3.12 -16.70
N ILE A 198 6.79 2.24 -15.97
CA ILE A 198 7.68 1.22 -16.55
C ILE A 198 6.84 0.21 -17.34
N SER A 199 5.77 -0.33 -16.77
CA SER A 199 4.91 -1.31 -17.45
C SER A 199 4.27 -0.74 -18.70
N ALA A 200 3.83 0.52 -18.68
CA ALA A 200 3.34 1.21 -19.86
C ALA A 200 4.38 1.27 -20.99
N ARG A 201 5.68 1.42 -20.68
CA ARG A 201 6.74 1.33 -21.69
C ARG A 201 7.00 -0.09 -22.17
N LEU A 202 7.06 -1.06 -21.26
CA LEU A 202 7.32 -2.47 -21.60
C LEU A 202 6.19 -3.07 -22.47
N LEU A 203 4.98 -2.56 -22.31
CA LEU A 203 3.77 -2.92 -23.06
C LEU A 203 3.54 -2.02 -24.29
N ARG A 204 4.29 -0.93 -24.45
CA ARG A 204 4.05 0.10 -25.48
C ARG A 204 2.61 0.65 -25.45
N ASP A 205 2.03 0.77 -24.25
CA ASP A 205 0.67 1.25 -24.05
C ASP A 205 0.63 2.78 -23.92
N GLU A 206 0.37 3.46 -25.04
CA GLU A 206 0.31 4.93 -25.09
C GLU A 206 -0.74 5.55 -24.17
N ALA A 207 -1.88 4.88 -23.99
CA ALA A 207 -2.93 5.37 -23.12
C ALA A 207 -2.46 5.34 -21.66
N ALA A 208 -1.83 4.25 -21.22
CA ALA A 208 -1.23 4.14 -19.90
C ALA A 208 -0.09 5.17 -19.69
N ARG A 209 0.73 5.44 -20.71
CA ARG A 209 1.75 6.51 -20.65
C ARG A 209 1.12 7.90 -20.47
N ARG A 210 0.06 8.21 -21.20
CA ARG A 210 -0.68 9.49 -21.04
C ARG A 210 -1.31 9.60 -19.66
N GLN A 211 -1.86 8.51 -19.13
CA GLN A 211 -2.40 8.44 -17.76
C GLN A 211 -1.34 8.74 -16.69
N SER A 212 -0.11 8.21 -16.86
CA SER A 212 1.00 8.47 -15.93
C SER A 212 1.48 9.93 -15.91
N ARG A 213 1.17 10.69 -16.98
CA ARG A 213 1.56 12.10 -17.17
C ARG A 213 0.36 13.04 -17.16
N TRP A 214 -0.75 12.60 -16.56
CA TRP A 214 -1.99 13.37 -16.57
C TRP A 214 -1.86 14.59 -15.64
N LEU A 215 -1.73 15.78 -16.23
CA LEU A 215 -1.39 17.02 -15.52
C LEU A 215 -2.31 17.35 -14.33
N PRO A 216 -3.66 17.24 -14.42
CA PRO A 216 -4.53 17.48 -13.27
C PRO A 216 -4.23 16.56 -12.09
N GLY A 217 -3.91 15.29 -12.38
CA GLY A 217 -3.50 14.33 -11.35
C GLY A 217 -2.17 14.70 -10.73
N ILE A 218 -1.16 15.08 -11.53
CA ILE A 218 0.14 15.52 -11.01
C ILE A 218 -0.03 16.74 -10.10
N LEU A 219 -0.80 17.75 -10.50
CA LEU A 219 -1.08 18.92 -9.68
C LEU A 219 -1.78 18.55 -8.37
N LEU A 220 -2.72 17.60 -8.41
CA LEU A 220 -3.42 17.10 -7.22
C LEU A 220 -2.46 16.36 -6.28
N PHE A 221 -1.59 15.51 -6.81
CA PHE A 221 -0.52 14.86 -6.05
C PHE A 221 0.39 15.91 -5.39
N LEU A 222 0.84 16.92 -6.12
CA LEU A 222 1.71 17.95 -5.58
C LEU A 222 1.01 18.76 -4.49
N ALA A 223 -0.24 19.17 -4.73
CA ALA A 223 -1.02 19.93 -3.77
C ALA A 223 -1.26 19.15 -2.46
N VAL A 224 -1.62 17.87 -2.55
CA VAL A 224 -1.85 17.02 -1.37
C VAL A 224 -0.51 16.64 -0.73
N GLY A 225 0.38 16.01 -1.48
CA GLY A 225 1.64 15.44 -1.01
C GLY A 225 2.59 16.44 -0.37
N PHE A 226 2.64 17.68 -0.88
CA PHE A 226 3.53 18.72 -0.38
C PHE A 226 2.84 19.73 0.54
N SER A 227 1.54 19.59 0.81
CA SER A 227 0.76 20.54 1.63
C SER A 227 1.41 20.82 2.99
N TRP A 228 1.73 19.76 3.74
CA TRP A 228 2.35 19.87 5.06
C TRP A 228 3.80 20.38 4.99
N TYR A 229 4.58 19.84 4.06
CA TYR A 229 5.97 20.25 3.88
C TYR A 229 6.08 21.74 3.59
N LEU A 230 5.19 22.27 2.76
CA LEU A 230 5.14 23.70 2.46
C LEU A 230 4.91 24.52 3.72
N VAL A 231 3.92 24.17 4.55
CA VAL A 231 3.63 24.89 5.80
C VAL A 231 4.84 24.86 6.74
N VAL A 232 5.42 23.69 6.96
CA VAL A 232 6.54 23.51 7.89
C VAL A 232 7.81 24.20 7.37
N ILE A 233 8.09 24.19 6.08
CA ILE A 233 9.24 24.90 5.49
C ILE A 233 9.04 26.41 5.55
N LEU A 234 7.81 26.92 5.41
CA LEU A 234 7.52 28.34 5.55
C LEU A 234 7.72 28.82 7.00
N GLN A 235 7.44 27.96 7.98
CA GLN A 235 7.64 28.24 9.40
C GLN A 235 9.13 28.09 9.81
N GLU A 236 9.79 27.05 9.29
CA GLU A 236 11.18 26.73 9.59
C GLU A 236 11.97 26.41 8.30
N PRO A 237 12.49 27.43 7.58
CA PRO A 237 13.17 27.24 6.28
C PRO A 237 14.36 26.28 6.31
N ARG A 238 14.99 26.09 7.48
CA ARG A 238 16.10 25.15 7.70
C ARG A 238 15.70 23.69 7.45
N LEU A 239 14.42 23.35 7.62
CA LEU A 239 13.92 22.00 7.39
C LEU A 239 13.92 21.60 5.92
N LEU A 240 14.03 22.55 4.98
CA LEU A 240 14.17 22.24 3.56
C LEU A 240 15.42 21.39 3.29
N ASP A 241 16.57 21.77 3.86
CA ASP A 241 17.82 21.03 3.69
C ASP A 241 17.73 19.65 4.37
N PHE A 242 17.09 19.57 5.55
CA PHE A 242 16.83 18.31 6.23
C PHE A 242 15.98 17.34 5.39
N PHE A 243 14.88 17.81 4.79
CA PHE A 243 14.03 16.96 3.96
C PHE A 243 14.72 16.56 2.64
N LEU A 244 15.41 17.48 1.98
CA LEU A 244 16.08 17.20 0.71
C LEU A 244 17.31 16.30 0.88
N ARG A 245 18.17 16.59 1.87
CA ARG A 245 19.38 15.80 2.13
C ARG A 245 19.06 14.53 2.91
N GLY A 246 18.49 14.63 4.10
CA GLY A 246 18.31 13.48 5.00
C GLY A 246 17.21 12.52 4.56
N GLU A 247 16.07 13.04 4.09
CA GLU A 247 14.88 12.22 3.82
C GLU A 247 14.74 11.77 2.36
N VAL A 248 15.22 12.57 1.41
CA VAL A 248 15.18 12.24 -0.03
C VAL A 248 16.54 11.71 -0.49
N ALA A 249 17.60 12.52 -0.45
CA ALA A 249 18.89 12.13 -1.01
C ALA A 249 19.51 10.98 -0.21
N GLU A 250 19.55 11.08 1.11
CA GLU A 250 20.26 10.10 1.93
C GLU A 250 19.51 8.77 2.04
N ARG A 251 18.17 8.79 2.01
CA ARG A 251 17.36 7.55 2.04
C ARG A 251 17.18 6.90 0.67
N MET A 252 17.24 7.65 -0.44
CA MET A 252 17.03 7.11 -1.79
C MET A 252 18.35 6.89 -2.56
N LEU A 253 19.37 7.73 -2.34
CA LEU A 253 20.60 7.74 -3.15
C LEU A 253 21.82 7.19 -2.41
N THR A 254 21.82 7.22 -1.08
CA THR A 254 22.95 6.71 -0.30
C THR A 254 22.55 5.58 0.63
N SER A 255 23.45 4.64 0.84
CA SER A 255 23.34 3.57 1.83
C SER A 255 23.49 4.11 3.27
N ALA A 256 23.01 5.32 3.59
CA ALA A 256 23.41 6.08 4.78
C ALA A 256 23.06 5.40 6.11
N HIS A 257 22.10 4.47 6.12
CA HIS A 257 21.83 3.67 7.31
C HIS A 257 22.65 2.38 7.41
N SER A 258 23.42 2.00 6.38
CA SER A 258 24.28 0.79 6.32
C SER A 258 23.69 -0.48 6.93
N ARG A 259 22.35 -0.59 7.07
CA ARG A 259 21.73 -1.73 7.73
C ARG A 259 21.95 -2.97 6.86
N ASN A 260 21.94 -2.81 5.53
CA ASN A 260 22.07 -3.89 4.58
C ASN A 260 22.74 -3.47 3.25
N PRO A 261 24.06 -3.18 3.22
CA PRO A 261 24.72 -2.64 2.02
C PRO A 261 24.84 -3.63 0.86
N GLN A 262 24.64 -4.93 1.10
CA GLN A 262 24.75 -5.94 0.06
C GLN A 262 23.47 -6.02 -0.78
N TRP A 263 23.62 -6.04 -2.11
CA TRP A 263 22.53 -6.16 -3.08
C TRP A 263 21.62 -7.37 -2.86
N TYR A 264 22.15 -8.46 -2.27
CA TYR A 264 21.40 -9.69 -2.00
C TYR A 264 20.60 -9.65 -0.69
N LYS A 265 20.86 -8.70 0.22
CA LYS A 265 20.19 -8.68 1.52
C LYS A 265 18.72 -8.31 1.43
N GLY A 266 18.31 -7.51 0.44
CA GLY A 266 16.89 -7.30 0.13
C GLY A 266 16.19 -8.64 -0.14
N PHE A 267 16.78 -9.49 -0.98
CA PHE A 267 16.28 -10.83 -1.24
C PHE A 267 16.35 -11.75 -0.03
N GLN A 268 17.36 -11.64 0.83
CA GLN A 268 17.45 -12.45 2.04
C GLN A 268 16.35 -12.10 3.06
N ILE A 269 16.16 -10.80 3.32
CA ILE A 269 15.20 -10.29 4.30
C ILE A 269 13.78 -10.44 3.76
N TYR A 270 13.51 -9.90 2.57
CA TYR A 270 12.17 -9.94 2.00
C TYR A 270 11.84 -11.32 1.42
N GLY A 271 12.81 -12.09 0.93
CA GLY A 271 12.55 -13.45 0.43
C GLY A 271 12.10 -14.40 1.54
N SER A 272 12.77 -14.38 2.71
CA SER A 272 12.33 -15.17 3.87
C SER A 272 10.99 -14.69 4.40
N LEU A 273 10.77 -13.37 4.46
CA LEU A 273 9.51 -12.78 4.87
C LEU A 273 8.36 -13.10 3.91
N LEU A 274 8.58 -13.06 2.60
CA LEU A 274 7.57 -13.45 1.61
C LEU A 274 7.31 -14.95 1.69
N ALA A 275 8.36 -15.77 1.83
CA ALA A 275 8.22 -17.21 1.88
C ALA A 275 7.42 -17.67 3.10
N GLY A 276 7.81 -17.24 4.30
CA GLY A 276 7.13 -17.60 5.55
C GLY A 276 5.86 -16.79 5.82
N GLY A 277 5.88 -15.51 5.46
CA GLY A 277 4.80 -14.56 5.76
C GLY A 277 3.53 -14.77 4.94
N PHE A 278 3.64 -15.30 3.74
CA PHE A 278 2.49 -15.67 2.91
C PHE A 278 2.10 -17.14 3.06
N LEU A 279 2.60 -17.86 4.07
CA LEU A 279 2.05 -19.18 4.39
C LEU A 279 0.55 -19.08 4.71
N PRO A 280 -0.27 -20.06 4.25
CA PRO A 280 0.10 -21.26 3.50
C PRO A 280 0.23 -21.07 1.98
N TRP A 281 -0.06 -19.89 1.45
CA TRP A 281 -0.13 -19.60 0.01
C TRP A 281 1.20 -19.72 -0.71
N THR A 282 2.33 -19.46 -0.04
CA THR A 282 3.66 -19.75 -0.60
C THR A 282 3.79 -21.22 -1.00
N LEU A 283 3.31 -22.15 -0.19
CA LEU A 283 3.38 -23.59 -0.51
C LEU A 283 2.49 -23.93 -1.71
N ALA A 284 1.26 -23.41 -1.72
CA ALA A 284 0.37 -23.57 -2.86
C ALA A 284 0.97 -22.98 -4.16
N ALA A 285 1.62 -21.82 -4.06
CA ALA A 285 2.32 -21.20 -5.17
C ALA A 285 3.49 -22.08 -5.66
N LEU A 286 4.33 -22.61 -4.75
CA LEU A 286 5.44 -23.49 -5.11
C LEU A 286 4.97 -24.75 -5.85
N VAL A 287 3.91 -25.40 -5.37
CA VAL A 287 3.31 -26.58 -6.03
C VAL A 287 2.79 -26.20 -7.43
N ALA A 288 2.11 -25.06 -7.56
CA ALA A 288 1.63 -24.57 -8.85
C ALA A 288 2.78 -24.16 -9.80
N TRP A 289 3.94 -23.77 -9.26
CA TRP A 289 5.11 -23.33 -10.02
C TRP A 289 5.91 -24.49 -10.64
N ILE A 290 5.92 -25.68 -10.03
CA ILE A 290 6.66 -26.87 -10.52
C ILE A 290 6.36 -27.28 -11.98
N PRO A 291 5.10 -27.26 -12.46
CA PRO A 291 4.83 -27.47 -13.89
C PRO A 291 4.96 -26.19 -14.73
N ALA A 292 4.78 -25.01 -14.12
CA ALA A 292 4.73 -23.73 -14.83
C ALA A 292 6.12 -23.23 -15.26
N TRP A 293 7.16 -23.42 -14.43
CA TRP A 293 8.51 -22.92 -14.74
C TRP A 293 9.10 -23.54 -16.01
N ARG A 294 8.76 -24.80 -16.31
CA ARG A 294 9.14 -25.49 -17.55
C ARG A 294 8.56 -24.84 -18.82
N ARG A 295 7.57 -23.96 -18.66
CA ARG A 295 6.87 -23.25 -19.74
C ARG A 295 7.24 -21.75 -19.81
N LEU A 296 8.18 -21.30 -18.98
CA LEU A 296 8.68 -19.92 -18.98
C LEU A 296 9.66 -19.70 -20.13
N ASP A 297 9.13 -19.45 -21.32
CA ASP A 297 9.90 -19.09 -22.50
C ASP A 297 9.56 -17.67 -23.00
N LYS A 298 10.23 -17.25 -24.09
CA LYS A 298 9.91 -15.96 -24.73
C LYS A 298 8.44 -15.88 -25.20
N ALA A 299 7.82 -17.03 -25.51
CA ALA A 299 6.41 -17.08 -25.92
C ALA A 299 5.45 -16.87 -24.73
N TRP A 300 5.81 -17.32 -23.52
CA TRP A 300 5.08 -17.02 -22.30
C TRP A 300 5.05 -15.51 -22.01
N LEU A 301 6.19 -14.83 -22.10
CA LEU A 301 6.26 -13.37 -21.93
C LEU A 301 5.42 -12.63 -22.96
N ARG A 302 5.42 -13.06 -24.24
CA ARG A 302 4.57 -12.46 -25.28
C ARG A 302 3.10 -12.65 -24.97
N ARG A 303 2.69 -13.88 -24.64
CA ARG A 303 1.31 -14.20 -24.23
C ARG A 303 0.87 -13.35 -23.05
N LEU A 304 1.69 -13.24 -22.00
CA LEU A 304 1.37 -12.43 -20.82
C LEU A 304 1.11 -10.96 -21.19
N LYS A 305 1.93 -10.37 -22.06
CA LYS A 305 1.74 -8.99 -22.54
C LYS A 305 0.45 -8.81 -23.33
N GLU A 306 0.02 -9.84 -24.07
CA GLU A 306 -1.16 -9.80 -24.94
C GLU A 306 -2.46 -10.11 -24.18
N THR A 307 -2.45 -11.11 -23.30
CA THR A 307 -3.65 -11.61 -22.62
C THR A 307 -3.87 -10.97 -21.26
N GLU A 308 -2.80 -10.69 -20.52
CA GLU A 308 -2.85 -10.20 -19.13
C GLU A 308 -1.85 -9.06 -18.90
N PRO A 309 -1.98 -7.93 -19.63
CA PRO A 309 -1.04 -6.81 -19.51
C PRO A 309 -0.98 -6.22 -18.09
N TRP A 310 -2.05 -6.35 -17.29
CA TRP A 310 -2.06 -5.98 -15.88
C TRP A 310 -1.09 -6.83 -15.03
N THR A 311 -0.78 -8.07 -15.42
CA THR A 311 0.19 -8.91 -14.70
C THR A 311 1.59 -8.33 -14.80
N VAL A 312 1.94 -7.72 -15.95
CA VAL A 312 3.22 -7.02 -16.12
C VAL A 312 3.36 -5.88 -15.12
N TYR A 313 2.27 -5.17 -14.78
CA TYR A 313 2.30 -4.15 -13.73
C TYR A 313 2.68 -4.75 -12.37
N PHE A 314 2.03 -5.82 -11.93
CA PHE A 314 2.33 -6.43 -10.64
C PHE A 314 3.73 -7.06 -10.59
N LEU A 315 4.20 -7.64 -11.70
CA LEU A 315 5.56 -8.18 -11.80
C LEU A 315 6.63 -7.09 -11.70
N VAL A 316 6.42 -5.95 -12.37
CA VAL A 316 7.32 -4.80 -12.28
C VAL A 316 7.29 -4.22 -10.87
N TRP A 317 6.11 -4.09 -10.26
CA TRP A 317 5.99 -3.60 -8.89
C TRP A 317 6.74 -4.52 -7.92
N LEU A 318 6.47 -5.83 -7.95
CA LEU A 318 7.14 -6.80 -7.07
C LEU A 318 8.66 -6.79 -7.27
N GLY A 319 9.12 -6.78 -8.53
CA GLY A 319 10.55 -6.76 -8.83
C GLY A 319 11.23 -5.50 -8.31
N PHE A 320 10.57 -4.34 -8.42
CA PHE A 320 11.14 -3.08 -7.96
C PHE A 320 11.17 -2.97 -6.43
N SER A 321 10.12 -3.42 -5.74
CA SER A 321 10.05 -3.44 -4.27
C SER A 321 11.05 -4.39 -3.62
N LEU A 322 11.61 -5.37 -4.36
CA LEU A 322 12.64 -6.27 -3.84
C LEU A 322 14.06 -5.73 -4.02
N VAL A 323 14.25 -4.75 -4.90
CA VAL A 323 15.57 -4.21 -5.29
C VAL A 323 15.86 -2.86 -4.62
N LEU A 324 14.83 -2.08 -4.30
CA LEU A 324 14.93 -0.82 -3.54
C LEU A 324 14.83 -1.04 -2.03
#